data_AF-V7CWB9-F1
#
_entry.id   AF-V7CWB9-F1
#
_cell.length_a   1.000
_cell.length_b   1.000
_cell.length_c   1.000
_cell.angle_alpha   90.00
_cell.angle_beta   90.00
_cell.angle_gamma   90.00
#
_symmetry.space_group_name_H-M   'P 1'
#
loop_
_entity.id
_entity.type
_entity.pdbx_description
1 polymer ?
#
loop_
_entity_poly.entity_id
_entity_poly.type
_entity_poly.pdbx_seq_one_letter_code
_entity_poly.pdbx_strand_id
1 'polypeptide(L)' 'FFVPNVLFLFLLFGNILADELVVVVLVSLVPLVVPIHVMFLGLFTSGIQALIFATLAVAYISESIESHH' A
#
# COMPACT_ATOMS: atom_id res chain seq x y z
N PHE A 1 -21.06 -3.74 -6.84
CA PHE A 1 -20.81 -2.28 -6.96
C PHE A 1 -19.34 -2.04 -6.65
N PHE A 2 -18.51 -1.97 -7.69
CA PHE A 2 -17.08 -2.31 -7.76
C PHE A 2 -16.10 -1.26 -7.16
N VAL A 3 -16.60 -0.26 -6.45
CA VAL A 3 -15.89 1.00 -6.18
C VAL A 3 -14.84 0.98 -5.04
N PRO A 4 -14.92 0.17 -3.96
CA PRO A 4 -13.96 0.32 -2.86
C PRO A 4 -12.53 -0.17 -3.18
N ASN A 5 -12.36 -1.11 -4.12
CA ASN A 5 -11.05 -1.68 -4.45
C ASN A 5 -10.11 -0.68 -5.14
N VAL A 6 -10.64 0.21 -5.97
CA VAL A 6 -9.82 1.14 -6.77
C VAL A 6 -9.22 2.25 -5.90
N LEU A 7 -9.99 2.78 -4.95
CA LEU A 7 -9.48 3.79 -4.01
C LEU A 7 -8.37 3.22 -3.13
N PHE A 8 -8.54 1.99 -2.65
CA PHE A 8 -7.55 1.32 -1.81
C PHE A 8 -6.25 0.99 -2.57
N LEU A 9 -6.36 0.63 -3.85
CA LEU A 9 -5.20 0.45 -4.74
C LEU A 9 -4.47 1.77 -5.00
N PHE A 10 -5.20 2.87 -5.20
CA PHE A 10 -4.63 4.21 -5.35
C PHE A 10 -3.94 4.68 -4.06
N LEU A 11 -4.47 4.33 -2.89
CA LEU A 11 -3.84 4.61 -1.60
C LEU A 11 -2.55 3.79 -1.40
N LEU A 12 -2.52 2.53 -1.84
CA LEU A 12 -1.31 1.69 -1.82
C LEU A 12 -0.24 2.23 -2.78
N PHE A 13 -0.63 2.59 -3.99
CA PHE A 13 0.26 3.25 -4.95
C PHE A 13 0.78 4.58 -4.41
N GLY A 14 -0.08 5.39 -3.79
CA GLY A 14 0.29 6.62 -3.10
C GLY A 14 1.28 6.39 -1.95
N ASN A 15 1.17 5.30 -1.20
CA ASN A 15 2.09 4.97 -0.11
C ASN A 15 3.48 4.58 -0.63
N ILE A 16 3.58 3.87 -1.76
CA ILE A 16 4.85 3.53 -2.42
C ILE A 16 5.49 4.78 -3.04
N LEU A 17 4.69 5.61 -3.73
CA LEU A 17 5.19 6.87 -4.28
C LEU A 17 5.65 7.85 -3.21
N ALA A 18 4.96 7.89 -2.06
CA ALA A 18 5.36 8.73 -0.93
C ALA A 18 6.71 8.30 -0.35
N ASP A 19 6.97 7.00 -0.24
CA ASP A 19 8.27 6.48 0.21
C ASP A 19 9.40 6.89 -0.74
N GLU A 20 9.21 6.72 -2.06
CA GLU A 20 10.20 7.10 -3.07
C GLU A 20 10.47 8.62 -3.07
N LEU A 21 9.42 9.43 -2.98
CA LEU A 21 9.52 10.89 -2.93
C LEU A 21 10.18 11.37 -1.63
N VAL A 22 9.88 10.72 -0.49
CA VAL A 22 10.54 10.97 0.79
C VAL A 22 12.02 10.63 0.71
N VAL A 23 12.41 9.48 0.15
CA VAL A 23 13.82 9.10 -0.02
C VAL A 23 14.58 10.14 -0.86
N VAL A 24 14.00 10.60 -1.98
CA VAL A 24 14.59 11.64 -2.84
C VAL A 24 14.76 12.96 -2.08
N VAL A 25 13.73 13.40 -1.35
CA VAL A 25 13.77 14.65 -0.58
C VAL A 25 14.77 14.56 0.59
N LEU A 26 14.81 13.42 1.30
CA LEU A 26 15.74 13.21 2.41
C LEU A 26 17.19 13.15 1.95
N VAL A 27 17.49 12.43 0.87
CA VAL A 27 18.83 12.39 0.26
C VAL A 27 19.31 13.79 -0.13
N SER A 28 18.38 14.64 -0.62
CA SER A 28 18.70 16.01 -0.99
C SER A 28 18.91 16.95 0.20
N LEU A 29 18.46 16.59 1.41
CA LEU A 29 18.40 17.51 2.56
C LEU A 29 19.25 17.07 3.78
N VAL A 30 19.39 15.77 4.07
CA VAL A 30 20.02 15.22 5.28
C VAL A 30 20.79 13.92 4.98
N PRO A 31 21.98 13.69 5.58
CA PRO A 31 22.79 12.49 5.30
C PRO A 31 22.16 11.17 5.81
N LEU A 32 21.96 10.23 4.86
CA LEU A 32 21.85 8.75 4.84
C LEU A 32 21.35 7.90 6.05
N VAL A 33 21.41 8.33 7.31
CA VAL A 33 21.03 7.49 8.47
C VAL A 33 19.52 7.51 8.77
N VAL A 34 18.89 8.67 8.62
CA VAL A 34 17.43 8.85 8.80
C VAL A 34 16.60 8.11 7.72
N PRO A 35 16.95 8.15 6.42
CA PRO A 35 16.16 7.50 5.36
C PRO A 35 16.01 5.99 5.56
N ILE A 36 17.03 5.32 6.09
CA ILE A 36 17.03 3.86 6.28
C ILE A 36 15.96 3.42 7.28
N HIS A 37 15.76 4.19 8.37
CA HIS A 37 14.72 3.89 9.37
C HIS A 37 13.32 4.15 8.83
N VAL A 38 13.16 5.21 8.03
CA VAL A 38 11.87 5.58 7.43
C VAL A 38 11.45 4.55 6.39
N MET A 39 12.38 4.08 5.56
CA MET A 39 12.12 3.05 4.54
C MET A 39 11.62 1.75 5.17
N PHE A 40 12.14 1.36 6.34
CA PHE A 40 11.65 0.17 7.05
C PHE A 40 10.19 0.31 7.53
N LEU A 41 9.83 1.48 8.07
CA LEU A 41 8.46 1.77 8.49
C LEU A 41 7.49 1.94 7.30
N GLY A 42 7.96 2.49 6.18
CA GLY A 42 7.18 2.65 4.93
C GLY A 42 6.87 1.32 4.25
N LEU A 43 7.85 0.40 4.19
CA LEU A 43 7.67 -0.95 3.67
C LEU A 43 6.72 -1.79 4.54
N PHE A 44 6.79 -1.66 5.86
CA PHE A 44 5.87 -2.36 6.76
C PHE A 44 4.42 -1.90 6.56
N THR A 45 4.21 -0.59 6.44
CA THR A 45 2.87 0.00 6.25
C THR A 45 2.27 -0.37 4.89
N SER A 46 3.06 -0.32 3.81
CA SER A 46 2.61 -0.75 2.47
C SER A 46 2.32 -2.25 2.40
N GLY A 47 3.09 -3.08 3.09
CA GLY A 47 2.85 -4.53 3.19
C GLY A 47 1.53 -4.86 3.89
N ILE A 48 1.22 -4.18 4.99
CA ILE A 48 -0.07 -4.33 5.68
C ILE A 48 -1.22 -3.93 4.76
N GLN A 49 -1.06 -2.83 4.02
CA GLN A 49 -2.07 -2.39 3.06
C GLN A 49 -2.28 -3.43 1.96
N ALA A 50 -1.21 -3.98 1.38
CA ALA A 50 -1.30 -5.05 0.37
C ALA A 50 -2.04 -6.30 0.90
N LEU A 51 -1.77 -6.69 2.15
CA LEU A 51 -2.43 -7.84 2.77
C LEU A 51 -3.94 -7.62 2.96
N ILE A 52 -4.33 -6.43 3.41
CA ILE A 52 -5.74 -6.05 3.56
C ILE A 52 -6.43 -6.07 2.19
N PHE A 53 -5.78 -5.54 1.15
CA PHE A 53 -6.30 -5.59 -0.21
C PHE A 53 -6.50 -7.01 -0.72
N ALA A 54 -5.50 -7.88 -0.51
CA ALA A 54 -5.59 -9.29 -0.89
C ALA A 54 -6.73 -9.99 -0.15
N THR A 55 -6.90 -9.71 1.14
CA THR A 55 -7.98 -10.28 1.97
C THR A 55 -9.35 -9.82 1.48
N LEU A 56 -9.51 -8.53 1.17
CA LEU A 56 -10.75 -7.98 0.62
C LEU A 56 -11.06 -8.52 -0.78
N ALA A 57 -10.04 -8.68 -1.63
CA ALA A 57 -10.20 -9.28 -2.96
C ALA A 57 -10.64 -10.75 -2.85
N VAL A 58 -10.05 -11.51 -1.94
CA VAL A 58 -10.45 -12.90 -1.66
C VAL A 58 -11.87 -12.97 -1.10
N ALA A 59 -12.24 -12.09 -0.17
CA ALA A 59 -13.60 -12.01 0.35
C ALA A 59 -14.62 -11.67 -0.75
N TYR A 60 -14.28 -10.73 -1.64
CA TYR A 60 -15.13 -10.37 -2.78
C TYR A 60 -15.29 -11.51 -3.77
N ILE A 61 -14.20 -12.22 -4.05
CA ILE A 61 -14.23 -13.44 -4.88
C ILE A 61 -15.12 -14.48 -4.20
N SER A 62 -14.94 -14.75 -2.92
CA SER A 62 -15.75 -15.70 -2.15
C SER A 62 -17.24 -15.36 -2.19
N GLU A 63 -17.61 -14.09 -1.98
CA GLU A 63 -19.00 -13.64 -2.02
C GLU A 63 -19.58 -13.72 -3.45
N SER A 64 -18.78 -13.40 -4.46
CA SER A 64 -19.18 -13.53 -5.87
C SER A 64 -19.40 -14.98 -6.32
N ILE A 65 -18.68 -15.92 -5.71
CA ILE A 65 -18.84 -17.36 -5.97
C ILE A 65 -20.11 -17.89 -5.30
N GLU A 66 -20.42 -17.43 -4.08
CA GLU A 66 -21.59 -17.87 -3.32
C GLU A 66 -22.92 -17.28 -3.83
N SER A 67 -22.88 -16.08 -4.42
CA SER A 67 -24.05 -15.46 -5.06
C SER A 67 -24.44 -16.06 -6.42
N HIS A 68 -23.73 -17.08 -6.89
CA HIS A 68 -23.94 -17.74 -8.18
C HIS A 68 -24.48 -19.19 -8.05
N HIS A 69 -25.02 -19.54 -6.89
CA HIS A 69 -25.76 -20.78 -6.62
C HIS A 69 -27.17 -20.50 -6.09
#